data_AF-A0A7C5BD89-F1
#
_entry.id   AF-A0A7C5BD89-F1
#
_cell.length_a   1.000
_cell.length_b   1.000
_cell.length_c   1.000
_cell.angle_alpha   90.00
_cell.angle_beta   90.00
_cell.angle_gamma   90.00
#
_symmetry.space_group_name_H-M   'P 1'
#
loop_
_entity.id
_entity.type
_entity.pdbx_description
1 polymer ?
#
loop_
_entity_poly.entity_id
_entity_poly.type
_entity_poly.pdbx_seq_one_letter_code
_entity_poly.pdbx_strand_id
1 'polypeptide(L)'
;MILDFKTLAKEYGTPLYVYDFEYMRAQYCALKEVFGGEKSLISYAVKSNSNLSVIQNFAKEGSGADCVSIGEVKRALLAGVKPYKIIFSGVGKSDVEIKEALELNILMINVESEAELKRVESVAKTLGVEA
;
A
#
# COMPACT_ATOMS: atom_id res chain seq x y z
N MET A 1 -10.95 18.73 -17.29
CA MET A 1 -12.41 18.58 -17.14
C MET A 1 -12.79 19.37 -15.89
N ILE A 2 -13.70 20.33 -15.96
CA ILE A 2 -14.10 21.09 -14.77
C ILE A 2 -15.17 20.28 -14.05
N LEU A 3 -14.86 19.74 -12.86
CA LEU A 3 -15.86 19.09 -12.02
C LEU A 3 -16.87 20.13 -11.52
N ASP A 4 -18.17 19.88 -11.70
CA ASP A 4 -19.24 20.67 -11.07
C ASP A 4 -19.61 20.08 -9.71
N PHE A 5 -19.06 20.68 -8.66
CA PHE A 5 -19.31 20.25 -7.27
C PHE A 5 -20.78 20.41 -6.83
N LYS A 6 -21.55 21.33 -7.41
CA LYS A 6 -22.97 21.51 -7.05
C LYS A 6 -23.81 20.34 -7.54
N THR A 7 -23.55 19.88 -8.77
CA THR A 7 -24.23 18.70 -9.33
C THR A 7 -23.91 17.45 -8.51
N LEU A 8 -22.63 17.22 -8.17
CA LEU A 8 -22.23 16.09 -7.32
C LEU A 8 -22.86 16.14 -5.92
N ALA A 9 -22.89 17.32 -5.28
CA ALA A 9 -23.51 17.47 -3.97
C ALA A 9 -25.03 17.22 -4.00
N LYS A 10 -25.70 17.57 -5.10
CA LYS A 10 -27.13 17.29 -5.30
C LYS A 10 -27.39 15.80 -5.52
N GLU A 11 -26.52 15.12 -6.26
CA GLU A 11 -26.65 13.69 -6.60
C GLU A 11 -26.31 12.78 -5.42
N TYR A 12 -25.20 13.04 -4.73
CA TYR A 12 -24.64 12.16 -3.69
C TYR A 12 -24.86 12.64 -2.25
N GLY A 13 -25.38 13.86 -2.06
CA GLY A 13 -25.58 14.47 -0.73
C GLY A 13 -24.28 15.01 -0.11
N THR A 14 -24.37 15.54 1.12
CA THR A 14 -23.23 16.10 1.86
C THR A 14 -23.22 15.63 3.34
N PRO A 15 -22.03 15.46 3.97
CA PRO A 15 -20.69 15.73 3.46
C PRO A 15 -20.22 14.69 2.41
N LEU A 16 -19.52 15.16 1.38
CA LEU A 16 -19.04 14.35 0.26
C LEU A 16 -17.53 14.52 0.06
N TYR A 17 -16.81 13.40 -0.01
CA TYR A 17 -15.42 13.38 -0.47
C TYR A 17 -15.39 13.11 -1.97
N VAL A 18 -14.64 13.92 -2.71
CA VAL A 18 -14.42 13.77 -4.15
C VAL A 18 -12.92 13.68 -4.40
N TYR A 19 -12.48 12.66 -5.14
CA TYR A 19 -11.08 12.44 -5.46
C TYR A 19 -10.86 12.57 -6.97
N ASP A 20 -9.85 13.34 -7.36
CA ASP A 20 -9.43 13.46 -8.75
C ASP A 20 -8.30 12.46 -9.05
N PHE A 21 -8.66 11.37 -9.73
CA PHE A 21 -7.71 10.30 -10.06
C PHE A 21 -6.69 10.70 -11.13
N GLU A 22 -7.05 11.60 -12.06
CA GLU A 22 -6.09 12.09 -13.06
C GLU A 22 -5.06 13.00 -12.40
N TYR A 23 -5.47 13.85 -11.45
CA TYR A 23 -4.54 14.63 -10.64
C TYR A 23 -3.58 13.72 -9.85
N MET A 24 -4.11 12.72 -9.12
CA MET A 24 -3.29 11.77 -8.37
C MET A 24 -2.28 11.03 -9.26
N ARG A 25 -2.74 10.56 -10.43
CA ARG A 25 -1.91 9.91 -11.44
C ARG A 25 -0.81 10.84 -11.93
N ALA A 26 -1.13 12.08 -12.30
CA ALA A 26 -0.16 13.06 -12.78
C ALA A 26 0.95 13.33 -11.74
N GLN A 27 0.60 13.42 -10.44
CA GLN A 27 1.58 13.58 -9.38
C GLN A 27 2.47 12.35 -9.19
N TYR A 28 1.91 11.15 -9.26
CA TYR A 28 2.68 9.91 -9.23
C TYR A 28 3.65 9.81 -10.42
N CYS A 29 3.17 10.08 -11.64
CA CYS A 29 3.99 10.02 -12.85
C CYS A 29 5.13 11.04 -12.81
N ALA A 30 4.85 12.28 -12.38
CA ALA A 30 5.88 13.31 -12.22
C ALA A 30 6.97 12.88 -11.22
N LEU A 31 6.59 12.26 -10.09
CA LEU A 31 7.56 11.73 -9.14
C LEU A 31 8.37 10.57 -9.75
N LYS A 32 7.71 9.65 -10.45
CA LYS A 32 8.34 8.49 -11.09
C LYS A 32 9.36 8.88 -12.16
N GLU A 33 9.08 9.94 -12.92
CA GLU A 33 9.97 10.44 -13.97
C GLU A 33 11.32 10.90 -13.42
N VAL A 34 11.34 11.53 -12.23
CA VAL A 34 12.59 11.97 -11.57
C VAL A 34 13.54 10.80 -11.27
N PHE A 35 13.00 9.60 -11.05
CA PHE A 35 13.78 8.39 -10.81
C PHE A 35 13.98 7.53 -12.07
N GLY A 36 13.63 8.01 -13.27
CA GLY A 36 13.59 7.20 -14.50
C GLY A 36 14.96 6.65 -14.96
N GLY A 37 16.07 7.21 -14.46
CA GLY A 37 17.42 6.70 -14.72
C GLY A 37 17.82 5.49 -13.89
N GLU A 38 17.04 5.13 -12.86
CA GLU A 38 17.39 4.11 -11.88
C GLU A 38 16.25 3.09 -11.69
N LYS A 39 16.61 1.88 -11.25
CA LYS A 39 15.59 0.90 -10.84
C LYS A 39 14.98 1.32 -9.51
N SER A 40 13.82 1.96 -9.56
CA SER A 40 13.08 2.43 -8.39
C SER A 40 11.70 1.76 -8.26
N LEU A 41 11.26 1.54 -7.02
CA LEU A 41 9.88 1.18 -6.69
C LEU A 41 9.31 2.30 -5.82
N ILE A 42 8.37 3.06 -6.37
CA ILE A 42 7.58 4.01 -5.60
C ILE A 42 6.40 3.25 -4.98
N SER A 43 6.33 3.25 -3.65
CA SER A 43 5.27 2.60 -2.88
C SER A 43 4.36 3.64 -2.25
N TYR A 44 3.08 3.61 -2.61
CA TYR A 44 2.07 4.51 -2.04
C TYR A 44 1.80 4.13 -0.58
N ALA A 45 1.92 5.09 0.34
CA ALA A 45 1.62 4.89 1.76
C ALA A 45 0.10 4.78 1.96
N VAL A 46 -0.40 3.55 2.12
CA VAL A 46 -1.84 3.23 2.12
C VAL A 46 -2.61 3.96 3.22
N LYS A 47 -1.96 4.20 4.37
CA LYS A 47 -2.49 4.96 5.50
C LYS A 47 -2.97 6.38 5.16
N SER A 48 -2.48 6.97 4.06
CA SER A 48 -2.88 8.33 3.65
C SER A 48 -4.31 8.39 3.13
N ASN A 49 -4.72 7.39 2.34
CA ASN A 49 -6.10 7.15 1.95
C ASN A 49 -6.22 5.69 1.47
N SER A 50 -6.90 4.86 2.27
CA SER A 50 -7.02 3.41 2.07
C SER A 50 -8.29 3.00 1.29
N ASN A 51 -8.93 3.95 0.61
CA ASN A 51 -9.99 3.67 -0.33
C ASN A 51 -9.48 2.76 -1.47
N LEU A 52 -10.19 1.66 -1.75
CA LEU A 52 -9.75 0.65 -2.72
C LEU A 52 -9.56 1.23 -4.12
N SER A 53 -10.40 2.18 -4.53
CA SER A 53 -10.30 2.82 -5.85
C SER A 53 -9.06 3.73 -5.96
N VAL A 54 -8.68 4.40 -4.87
CA VAL A 54 -7.44 5.20 -4.81
C VAL A 54 -6.21 4.30 -4.91
N ILE A 55 -6.17 3.22 -4.13
CA ILE A 55 -5.05 2.27 -4.18
C ILE A 55 -4.97 1.64 -5.59
N GLN A 56 -6.11 1.25 -6.16
CA GLN A 56 -6.16 0.67 -7.51
C GLN A 56 -5.67 1.67 -8.57
N ASN A 57 -5.97 2.96 -8.42
CA ASN A 57 -5.49 4.00 -9.34
C ASN A 57 -3.96 4.01 -9.41
N PHE A 58 -3.28 4.00 -8.26
CA PHE A 58 -1.81 3.93 -8.22
C PHE A 58 -1.27 2.56 -8.66
N ALA A 59 -1.97 1.46 -8.33
CA ALA A 59 -1.57 0.12 -8.73
C ALA A 59 -1.53 -0.04 -10.27
N LYS A 60 -2.48 0.57 -10.99
CA LYS A 60 -2.52 0.60 -12.47
C LYS A 60 -1.30 1.30 -13.08
N GLU A 61 -0.77 2.32 -12.42
CA GLU A 61 0.46 3.02 -12.82
C GLU A 61 1.76 2.27 -12.43
N GLY A 62 1.60 1.11 -11.78
CA GLY A 62 2.69 0.21 -11.39
C GLY A 62 3.28 0.51 -10.02
N SER A 63 2.62 1.34 -9.20
CA SER A 63 3.01 1.62 -7.82
C SER A 63 3.05 0.35 -6.96
N GLY A 64 3.97 0.33 -5.99
CA GLY A 64 3.88 -0.55 -4.83
C GLY A 64 2.92 0.01 -3.77
N ALA A 65 2.89 -0.66 -2.63
CA ALA A 65 2.16 -0.21 -1.45
C ALA A 65 3.04 -0.31 -0.20
N ASP A 66 3.10 0.77 0.56
CA ASP A 66 3.65 0.77 1.92
C ASP A 66 2.48 0.72 2.90
N CYS A 67 2.42 -0.36 3.67
CA CYS A 67 1.32 -0.72 4.55
C CYS A 67 1.79 -0.73 5.99
N VAL A 68 0.96 -0.29 6.93
CA VAL A 68 1.28 -0.30 8.38
C VAL A 68 0.42 -1.26 9.20
N SER A 69 -0.42 -2.07 8.54
CA SER A 69 -1.17 -3.16 9.16
C SER A 69 -1.45 -4.26 8.15
N ILE A 70 -1.75 -5.47 8.62
CA ILE A 70 -2.14 -6.57 7.71
C ILE A 70 -3.44 -6.26 6.95
N GLY A 71 -4.32 -5.44 7.55
CA GLY A 71 -5.54 -4.98 6.88
C GLY A 71 -5.24 -4.11 5.65
N GLU A 72 -4.19 -3.28 5.71
CA GLU A 72 -3.73 -2.50 4.57
C GLU A 72 -3.06 -3.36 3.51
N VAL A 73 -2.27 -4.35 3.90
CA VAL A 73 -1.69 -5.34 2.97
C VAL A 73 -2.80 -6.03 2.17
N LYS A 74 -3.85 -6.50 2.86
CA LYS A 74 -5.02 -7.13 2.22
C LYS A 74 -5.76 -6.17 1.30
N ARG A 75 -5.92 -4.90 1.69
CA ARG A 75 -6.52 -3.87 0.81
C ARG A 75 -5.67 -3.62 -0.43
N ALA A 76 -4.35 -3.57 -0.30
CA ALA A 76 -3.44 -3.40 -1.42
C ALA A 76 -3.51 -4.58 -2.40
N LEU A 77 -3.51 -5.80 -1.90
CA LEU A 77 -3.71 -7.02 -2.69
C LEU A 77 -5.07 -6.99 -3.41
N LEU A 78 -6.15 -6.69 -2.69
CA LEU A 78 -7.50 -6.59 -3.25
C LEU A 78 -7.61 -5.51 -4.34
N ALA A 79 -6.89 -4.40 -4.18
CA ALA A 79 -6.82 -3.31 -5.15
C ALA A 79 -5.92 -3.62 -6.36
N GLY A 80 -5.21 -4.76 -6.37
CA GLY A 80 -4.42 -5.25 -7.49
C GLY A 80 -2.93 -4.95 -7.42
N VAL A 81 -2.41 -4.47 -6.27
CA VAL A 81 -0.96 -4.34 -6.06
C VAL A 81 -0.36 -5.74 -6.01
N LYS A 82 0.74 -5.95 -6.73
CA LYS A 82 1.43 -7.26 -6.75
C LYS A 82 2.10 -7.53 -5.40
N PRO A 83 2.05 -8.76 -4.84
CA PRO A 83 2.67 -9.07 -3.54
C PRO A 83 4.13 -8.63 -3.45
N TYR A 84 4.93 -8.92 -4.49
CA TYR A 84 6.34 -8.50 -4.62
C TYR A 84 6.56 -6.98 -4.77
N LYS A 85 5.53 -6.16 -4.56
CA LYS A 85 5.62 -4.69 -4.48
C LYS A 85 4.99 -4.14 -3.19
N ILE A 86 4.65 -5.00 -2.23
CA ILE A 86 4.03 -4.60 -0.95
C ILE A 86 5.06 -4.66 0.15
N ILE A 87 5.20 -3.56 0.88
CA ILE A 87 6.05 -3.41 2.06
C ILE A 87 5.13 -3.34 3.28
N PHE A 88 5.46 -4.07 4.34
CA PHE A 88 4.76 -3.99 5.62
C PHE A 88 5.66 -3.37 6.69
N SER A 89 5.38 -2.12 7.02
CA SER A 89 6.05 -1.28 8.01
C SER A 89 5.26 -1.19 9.33
N GLY A 90 5.79 -0.50 10.34
CA GLY A 90 5.11 -0.18 11.60
C GLY A 90 5.66 -0.94 12.80
N VAL A 91 5.93 -0.24 13.91
CA VAL A 91 6.56 -0.80 15.12
C VAL A 91 5.76 -1.88 15.86
N GLY A 92 4.47 -2.04 15.54
CA GLY A 92 3.50 -2.79 16.36
C GLY A 92 3.04 -4.13 15.80
N LYS A 93 3.77 -4.74 14.85
CA LYS A 93 3.32 -5.98 14.19
C LYS A 93 3.20 -7.11 15.21
N SER A 94 2.03 -7.74 15.21
CA SER A 94 1.79 -8.96 15.99
C SER A 94 2.32 -10.21 15.26
N ASP A 95 2.56 -11.29 15.99
CA ASP A 95 3.08 -12.53 15.40
C ASP A 95 2.11 -13.15 14.39
N VAL A 96 0.80 -12.92 14.58
CA VAL A 96 -0.26 -13.31 13.63
C VAL A 96 -0.14 -12.53 12.33
N GLU A 97 0.08 -11.22 12.41
CA GLU A 97 0.26 -10.38 11.22
C GLU A 97 1.58 -10.68 10.49
N ILE A 98 2.65 -10.96 11.23
CA ILE A 98 3.93 -11.40 10.66
C ILE A 98 3.74 -12.71 9.89
N LYS A 99 3.10 -13.70 10.52
CA LYS A 99 2.81 -14.99 9.89
C LYS A 99 2.04 -14.80 8.58
N GLU A 100 0.96 -14.03 8.62
CA GLU A 100 0.13 -13.79 7.45
C GLU A 100 0.88 -13.02 6.36
N ALA A 101 1.72 -12.04 6.71
CA ALA A 101 2.55 -11.34 5.74
C ALA A 101 3.54 -12.26 5.01
N LEU A 102 4.16 -13.22 5.73
CA LEU A 102 5.03 -14.24 5.15
C LEU A 102 4.26 -15.19 4.23
N GLU A 103 3.08 -15.67 4.67
CA GLU A 103 2.21 -16.54 3.85
C GLU A 103 1.71 -15.84 2.57
N LEU A 104 1.46 -14.52 2.64
CA LEU A 104 1.07 -13.69 1.50
C LEU A 104 2.23 -13.39 0.54
N ASN A 105 3.47 -13.75 0.90
CA ASN A 105 4.68 -13.57 0.09
C ASN A 105 4.84 -12.13 -0.43
N ILE A 106 4.69 -11.16 0.49
CA ILE A 106 4.91 -9.74 0.20
C ILE A 106 6.40 -9.44 -0.01
N LEU A 107 6.73 -8.28 -0.57
CA LEU A 107 8.12 -7.92 -0.88
C LEU A 107 9.02 -7.89 0.36
N MET A 108 8.56 -7.23 1.43
CA MET A 108 9.40 -6.93 2.58
C MET A 108 8.57 -6.67 3.84
N ILE A 109 9.03 -7.19 4.98
CA ILE A 109 8.62 -6.73 6.30
C ILE A 109 9.72 -5.78 6.80
N ASN A 110 9.39 -4.50 6.96
CA ASN A 110 10.31 -3.53 7.54
C ASN A 110 10.33 -3.72 9.06
N VAL A 111 11.40 -4.33 9.56
CA VAL A 111 11.61 -4.53 11.00
C VAL A 111 12.16 -3.26 11.64
N GLU A 112 11.57 -2.84 12.76
CA GLU A 112 11.89 -1.58 13.46
C GLU A 112 12.47 -1.81 14.86
N SER A 113 12.66 -3.06 15.28
CA SER A 113 13.36 -3.40 16.52
C SER A 113 14.01 -4.78 16.46
N GLU A 114 15.06 -4.99 17.27
CA GLU A 114 15.70 -6.30 17.42
C GLU A 114 14.71 -7.37 17.93
N ALA A 115 13.79 -6.98 18.82
CA ALA A 115 12.77 -7.89 19.33
C ALA A 115 11.79 -8.32 18.24
N GLU A 116 11.43 -7.43 17.31
CA GLU A 116 10.62 -7.77 16.15
C GLU A 116 11.39 -8.68 15.17
N LEU A 117 12.68 -8.43 14.93
CA LEU A 117 13.52 -9.30 14.09
C LEU A 117 13.46 -10.76 14.57
N LYS A 118 13.67 -10.97 15.87
CA LYS A 118 13.62 -12.30 16.50
C LYS A 118 12.24 -12.96 16.38
N ARG A 119 11.16 -12.17 16.39
CA ARG A 119 9.79 -12.70 16.18
C ARG A 119 9.58 -13.11 14.73
N VAL A 120 10.02 -12.31 13.76
CA VAL A 120 9.98 -12.68 12.33
C VAL A 120 10.76 -13.98 12.08
N GLU A 121 11.99 -14.08 12.59
CA GLU A 121 12.82 -15.29 12.46
C GLU A 121 12.10 -16.53 13.05
N SER A 122 11.54 -16.41 14.26
CA SER A 122 10.82 -17.51 14.92
C SER A 122 9.60 -17.98 14.12
N VAL A 123 8.82 -17.04 13.59
CA VAL A 123 7.64 -17.35 12.77
C VAL A 123 8.04 -17.97 11.44
N ALA A 124 9.06 -17.42 10.77
CA ALA A 124 9.59 -17.94 9.51
C ALA A 124 10.08 -19.39 9.66
N LYS A 125 10.83 -19.67 10.73
CA LYS A 125 11.27 -21.03 11.08
C LYS A 125 10.09 -21.99 11.31
N THR A 126 9.02 -21.52 11.95
CA THR A 126 7.81 -22.33 12.17
C THR A 126 7.08 -22.63 10.86
N LEU A 127 7.09 -21.70 9.92
CA LEU A 127 6.51 -21.86 8.57
C LEU A 127 7.43 -22.64 7.61
N GLY A 128 8.71 -22.81 7.93
CA GLY A 128 9.69 -23.41 7.04
C GLY A 128 10.05 -22.52 5.84
N VAL A 129 9.99 -21.19 6.00
CA VAL A 129 10.37 -20.20 4.98
C VAL A 129 11.62 -19.43 5.41
N GLU A 130 12.34 -18.89 4.44
CA GLU A 130 13.45 -17.94 4.67
C GLU A 130 12.90 -16.51 4.67
N ALA A 131 13.17 -15.76 5.75
CA ALA A 131 12.76 -14.37 5.91
C ALA A 131 13.72 -13.62 6.83
#